data_AF-A0A9E4N1A2-F1
#
_entry.id   AF-A0A9E4N1A2-F1
#
_cell.length_a   1.000
_cell.length_b   1.000
_cell.length_c   1.000
_cell.angle_alpha   90.00
_cell.angle_beta   90.00
_cell.angle_gamma   90.00
#
_symmetry.space_group_name_H-M   'P 1'
#
loop_
_entity.id
_entity.type
_entity.pdbx_description
1 polymer ?
#
loop_
_entity_poly.entity_id
_entity_poly.type
_entity_poly.pdbx_seq_one_letter_code
_entity_poly.pdbx_strand_id
1 'polypeptide(L)'
;MIHKKQFWLVGVTALLLASLSCHSVAEQERSFTLLPDSLSQWYKPESKRQVWLHTMFALRRELQAVDEYAAEGDLELTRKWTNKFAVHYRKLPEMVPEWQDEVELEETEQLEAAAQTGDFKRVASAVSRLQRNCRNCHREYRALTALRYRSPDFSKIEIDDDLGQPQEYGDHMETLSQTVNRIKIASVDNRWSHAQKAVQQLRGQLHRLAESCDSCHKDELPRQRILGDASVKTLDELDEALTQQQPKMAGRKLGEAAVVICARCHGVHRSLSDTRSFLFD
;
A
#
# COMPACT_ATOMS: atom_id res chain seq x y z
N MET A 1 -67.92 27.39 -9.64
CA MET A 1 -67.14 26.22 -9.16
C MET A 1 -65.78 26.25 -9.85
N ILE A 2 -64.71 26.05 -9.07
CA ILE A 2 -63.34 25.72 -9.50
C ILE A 2 -62.56 26.88 -10.16
N HIS A 3 -61.73 27.59 -9.39
CA HIS A 3 -60.43 28.14 -9.88
C HIS A 3 -59.59 28.87 -8.81
N LYS A 4 -60.09 29.06 -7.57
CA LYS A 4 -59.31 29.76 -6.52
C LYS A 4 -58.42 28.88 -5.62
N LYS A 5 -58.39 27.56 -5.80
CA LYS A 5 -57.59 26.65 -4.94
C LYS A 5 -56.22 26.23 -5.51
N GLN A 6 -55.88 26.63 -6.73
CA GLN A 6 -54.64 26.18 -7.38
C GLN A 6 -53.42 27.08 -7.12
N PHE A 7 -53.62 28.34 -6.71
CA PHE A 7 -52.51 29.27 -6.50
C PHE A 7 -51.79 29.12 -5.16
N TRP A 8 -52.42 28.50 -4.15
CA TRP A 8 -51.80 28.34 -2.84
C TRP A 8 -50.88 27.11 -2.76
N LEU A 9 -51.12 26.10 -3.60
CA LEU A 9 -50.30 24.88 -3.60
C LEU A 9 -48.94 25.07 -4.31
N VAL A 10 -48.86 25.98 -5.28
CA VAL A 10 -47.64 26.28 -6.04
C VAL A 10 -46.67 27.16 -5.22
N GLY A 11 -47.19 28.05 -4.37
CA GLY A 11 -46.34 28.88 -3.49
C GLY A 11 -45.63 28.10 -2.39
N VAL A 12 -46.25 27.04 -1.85
CA VAL A 12 -45.67 26.22 -0.78
C VAL A 12 -44.65 25.20 -1.33
N THR A 13 -44.83 24.70 -2.55
CA THR A 13 -43.82 23.83 -3.20
C THR A 13 -42.59 24.60 -3.67
N ALA A 14 -42.73 25.87 -4.07
CA ALA A 14 -41.58 26.72 -4.41
C ALA A 14 -40.70 27.08 -3.21
N LEU A 15 -41.25 27.18 -2.00
CA LEU A 15 -40.46 27.45 -0.78
C LEU A 15 -39.75 26.20 -0.21
N LEU A 16 -40.26 24.99 -0.48
CA LEU A 16 -39.63 23.73 -0.04
C LEU A 16 -38.50 23.25 -0.97
N LEU A 17 -38.39 23.80 -2.19
CA LEU A 17 -37.28 23.53 -3.10
C LEU A 17 -36.08 24.45 -2.88
N ALA A 18 -36.24 25.56 -2.14
CA ALA A 18 -35.15 26.48 -1.79
C ALA A 18 -34.38 26.08 -0.51
N SER A 19 -34.88 25.09 0.25
CA SER A 19 -34.21 24.56 1.46
C SER A 19 -33.38 23.30 1.20
N LEU A 20 -33.35 22.81 -0.05
CA LEU A 20 -32.24 21.98 -0.53
C LEU A 20 -31.02 22.88 -0.69
N SER A 21 -30.47 23.30 0.44
CA SER A 21 -29.09 23.73 0.52
C SER A 21 -28.29 22.59 -0.08
N CYS A 22 -27.84 22.78 -1.33
CA CYS A 22 -26.63 22.17 -1.83
C CYS A 22 -25.60 22.40 -0.74
N HIS A 23 -25.47 21.42 0.15
CA HIS A 23 -24.21 21.21 0.83
C HIS A 23 -23.32 20.82 -0.34
N SER A 24 -22.72 21.84 -0.98
CA SER A 24 -21.49 21.62 -1.70
C SER A 24 -20.66 20.83 -0.71
N VAL A 25 -20.39 19.56 -1.02
CA VAL A 25 -19.31 18.85 -0.36
C VAL A 25 -18.14 19.77 -0.59
N ALA A 26 -17.78 20.56 0.42
CA ALA A 26 -16.60 21.38 0.37
C ALA A 26 -15.51 20.37 0.06
N GLU A 27 -14.95 20.47 -1.14
CA GLU A 27 -13.82 19.67 -1.57
C GLU A 27 -12.72 20.03 -0.58
N GLN A 28 -12.61 19.22 0.47
CA GLN A 28 -11.59 19.41 1.48
C GLN A 28 -10.32 18.93 0.81
N GLU A 29 -9.69 19.86 0.09
CA GLU A 29 -8.39 19.68 -0.53
C GLU A 29 -7.44 19.26 0.59
N ARG A 30 -7.14 17.96 0.63
CA ARG A 30 -6.16 17.42 1.57
C ARG A 30 -4.80 17.65 0.95
N SER A 31 -4.18 18.77 1.30
CA SER A 31 -2.75 18.97 1.06
C SER A 31 -1.98 17.91 1.86
N PHE A 32 -1.17 17.11 1.19
CA PHE A 32 -0.25 16.20 1.87
C PHE A 32 1.14 16.85 1.92
N THR A 33 1.84 16.67 3.04
CA THR A 33 3.21 17.16 3.18
C THR A 33 4.14 16.29 2.35
N LEU A 34 4.98 16.91 1.52
CA LEU A 34 6.02 16.19 0.79
C LEU A 34 7.03 15.60 1.78
N LEU A 35 7.52 14.40 1.47
CA LEU A 35 8.57 13.78 2.27
C LEU A 35 9.89 14.52 2.04
N PRO A 36 10.70 14.76 3.09
CA PRO A 36 12.03 15.30 2.92
C PRO A 36 12.93 14.36 2.10
N ASP A 37 13.76 14.92 1.22
CA ASP A 37 14.71 14.16 0.40
C ASP A 37 15.78 13.47 1.27
N SER A 38 16.13 14.09 2.40
CA SER A 38 17.07 13.53 3.40
C SER A 38 16.63 12.17 3.95
N LEU A 39 15.34 11.82 3.86
CA LEU A 39 14.81 10.54 4.30
C LEU A 39 15.29 9.38 3.42
N SER A 40 15.51 9.62 2.12
CA SER A 40 15.84 8.59 1.12
C SER A 40 17.09 7.78 1.47
N GLN A 41 18.13 8.44 2.00
CA GLN A 41 19.41 7.81 2.34
C GLN A 41 19.30 6.70 3.42
N TRP A 42 18.17 6.62 4.13
CA TRP A 42 17.94 5.62 5.19
C TRP A 42 17.15 4.39 4.70
N TYR A 43 16.74 4.40 3.45
CA TYR A 43 15.98 3.36 2.76
C TYR A 43 16.81 2.74 1.63
N LYS A 44 16.34 1.60 1.11
CA LYS A 44 16.89 1.04 -0.13
C LYS A 44 16.37 1.84 -1.33
N PRO A 45 17.17 1.99 -2.41
CA PRO A 45 18.49 1.38 -2.63
C PRO A 45 19.69 2.12 -2.01
N GLU A 46 19.54 3.38 -1.57
CA GLU A 46 20.63 4.26 -1.13
C GLU A 46 21.37 3.69 0.09
N SER A 47 20.63 3.09 1.02
CA SER A 47 21.17 2.34 2.16
C SER A 47 21.03 0.83 1.96
N LYS A 48 22.12 0.12 2.29
CA LYS A 48 22.14 -1.36 2.33
C LYS A 48 21.12 -1.94 3.32
N ARG A 49 20.74 -1.17 4.34
CA ARG A 49 19.82 -1.57 5.43
C ARG A 49 18.65 -0.59 5.53
N GLN A 50 17.52 -1.06 6.05
CA GLN A 50 16.36 -0.21 6.36
C GLN A 50 16.59 0.52 7.70
N VAL A 51 17.56 1.44 7.74
CA VAL A 51 18.08 2.03 8.98
C VAL A 51 16.99 2.80 9.71
N TRP A 52 16.23 3.64 9.01
CA TRP A 52 15.11 4.37 9.58
C TRP A 52 14.10 3.43 10.25
N LEU A 53 13.70 2.37 9.53
CA LEU A 53 12.75 1.38 10.04
C LEU A 53 13.26 0.68 11.30
N HIS A 54 14.56 0.35 11.35
CA HIS A 54 15.18 -0.22 12.55
C HIS A 54 15.18 0.76 13.73
N THR A 55 15.45 2.05 13.50
CA THR A 55 15.35 3.10 14.53
C THR A 55 13.91 3.19 15.06
N MET A 56 12.91 3.19 14.18
CA MET A 56 11.50 3.19 14.60
C MET A 56 11.13 1.96 15.47
N PHE A 57 11.66 0.78 15.11
CA PHE A 57 11.44 -0.43 15.92
C PHE A 57 12.18 -0.40 17.26
N ALA A 58 13.37 0.20 17.33
CA ALA A 58 14.10 0.40 18.57
C ALA A 58 13.31 1.34 19.50
N LEU A 59 12.94 2.52 19.01
CA LEU A 59 12.17 3.52 19.75
C LEU A 59 10.87 2.96 20.32
N ARG A 60 10.09 2.23 19.51
CA ARG A 60 8.85 1.60 19.98
C ARG A 60 9.10 0.67 21.17
N ARG A 61 10.12 -0.18 21.07
CA ARG A 61 10.46 -1.17 22.11
C ARG A 61 10.99 -0.51 23.37
N GLU A 62 11.84 0.49 23.20
CA GLU A 62 12.47 1.19 24.30
C GLU A 62 11.44 2.01 25.08
N LEU A 63 10.56 2.74 24.39
CA LEU A 63 9.49 3.49 25.06
C LEU A 63 8.48 2.57 25.76
N GLN A 64 8.17 1.41 25.16
CA GLN A 64 7.34 0.39 25.82
C GLN A 64 8.01 -0.14 27.09
N ALA A 65 9.30 -0.46 27.04
CA ALA A 65 10.03 -0.95 28.20
C ALA A 65 10.07 0.09 29.33
N VAL A 66 10.24 1.38 29.00
CA VAL A 66 10.16 2.46 29.99
C VAL A 66 8.80 2.49 30.70
N ASP A 67 7.72 2.38 29.94
CA ASP A 67 6.35 2.35 30.49
C ASP A 67 6.13 1.15 31.41
N GLU A 68 6.51 -0.04 30.96
CA GLU A 68 6.39 -1.31 31.70
C GLU A 68 7.18 -1.26 33.01
N TYR A 69 8.47 -0.94 32.97
CA TYR A 69 9.31 -0.95 34.17
C TYR A 69 8.99 0.19 35.14
N ALA A 70 8.51 1.33 34.64
CA ALA A 70 8.04 2.41 35.52
C ALA A 70 6.75 2.00 36.27
N ALA A 71 5.86 1.26 35.61
CA ALA A 71 4.65 0.73 36.24
C ALA A 71 4.97 -0.34 37.32
N GLU A 72 6.04 -1.10 37.13
CA GLU A 72 6.56 -2.07 38.11
C GLU A 72 7.37 -1.42 39.25
N GLY A 73 7.74 -0.15 39.11
CA GLY A 73 8.61 0.55 40.06
C GLY A 73 10.09 0.14 39.99
N ASP A 74 10.52 -0.49 38.88
CA ASP A 74 11.91 -0.88 38.67
C ASP A 74 12.73 0.30 38.17
N LEU A 75 13.42 0.96 39.10
CA LEU A 75 14.24 2.14 38.81
C LEU A 75 15.42 1.83 37.87
N GLU A 76 16.09 0.68 38.05
CA GLU A 76 17.29 0.35 37.29
C GLU A 76 16.93 0.14 35.82
N LEU A 77 15.90 -0.66 35.55
CA LEU A 77 15.45 -0.92 34.19
C LEU A 77 14.78 0.31 33.57
N THR A 78 13.99 1.08 34.32
CA THR A 78 13.43 2.35 33.84
C THR A 78 14.53 3.29 33.36
N ARG A 79 15.61 3.47 34.13
CA ARG A 79 16.76 4.32 33.75
C ARG A 79 17.49 3.77 32.53
N LYS A 80 17.79 2.47 32.51
CA LYS A 80 18.48 1.81 31.41
C LYS A 80 17.75 2.01 30.08
N TRP A 81 16.43 1.77 30.07
CA TRP A 81 15.63 1.88 28.86
C TRP A 81 15.35 3.32 28.45
N THR A 82 15.19 4.23 29.43
CA THR A 82 15.08 5.67 29.17
C THR A 82 16.32 6.21 28.46
N ASN A 83 17.53 5.85 28.93
CA ASN A 83 18.78 6.27 28.30
C ASN A 83 18.89 5.76 26.86
N LYS A 84 18.47 4.50 26.60
CA LYS A 84 18.46 3.94 25.24
C LYS A 84 17.49 4.67 24.32
N PHE A 85 16.26 4.89 24.79
CA PHE A 85 15.24 5.64 24.07
C PHE A 85 15.76 7.03 23.69
N ALA A 86 16.31 7.77 24.66
CA ALA A 86 16.77 9.14 24.45
C ALA A 86 17.91 9.22 23.43
N VAL A 87 18.83 8.25 23.42
CA VAL A 87 19.90 8.15 22.40
C VAL A 87 19.33 7.98 21.00
N HIS A 88 18.32 7.14 20.80
CA HIS A 88 17.73 6.96 19.48
C HIS A 88 16.81 8.10 19.08
N TYR A 89 16.08 8.70 20.03
CA TYR A 89 15.10 9.75 19.74
C TYR A 89 15.80 11.04 19.31
N ARG A 90 16.93 11.36 19.95
CA ARG A 90 17.79 12.49 19.55
C ARG A 90 18.43 12.35 18.17
N LYS A 91 18.55 11.13 17.64
CA LYS A 91 19.07 10.91 16.28
C LYS A 91 18.06 11.22 15.20
N LEU A 92 16.76 11.31 15.51
CA LEU A 92 15.74 11.61 14.50
C LEU A 92 16.01 12.91 13.74
N PRO A 93 16.29 14.06 14.40
CA PRO A 93 16.67 15.29 13.70
C PRO A 93 18.04 15.22 13.02
N GLU A 94 18.94 14.33 13.44
CA GLU A 94 20.20 14.11 12.70
C GLU A 94 19.95 13.33 11.40
N MET A 95 19.01 12.38 11.44
CA MET A 95 18.64 11.55 10.30
C MET A 95 17.81 12.34 9.29
N VAL A 96 16.85 13.12 9.77
CA VAL A 96 15.94 13.93 8.94
C VAL A 96 15.89 15.33 9.56
N PRO A 97 16.83 16.22 9.21
CA PRO A 97 16.92 17.57 9.77
C PRO A 97 15.65 18.40 9.63
N GLU A 98 14.89 18.17 8.57
CA GLU A 98 13.63 18.83 8.28
C GLU A 98 12.53 18.52 9.32
N TRP A 99 12.72 17.50 10.15
CA TRP A 99 11.82 17.14 11.25
C TRP A 99 12.31 17.58 12.62
N GLN A 100 13.30 18.47 12.69
CA GLN A 100 13.81 18.96 13.97
C GLN A 100 12.73 19.54 14.87
N ASP A 101 11.82 20.35 14.30
CA ASP A 101 10.72 20.97 15.05
C ASP A 101 9.55 20.00 15.32
N GLU A 102 9.53 18.83 14.66
CA GLU A 102 8.53 17.78 14.84
C GLU A 102 8.90 16.81 15.98
N VAL A 103 10.14 16.88 16.48
CA VAL A 103 10.68 15.96 17.49
C VAL A 103 10.73 16.68 18.85
N GLU A 104 9.98 16.18 19.82
CA GLU A 104 9.85 16.77 21.16
C GLU A 104 11.05 16.42 22.05
N LEU A 105 12.18 17.08 21.82
CA LEU A 105 13.42 16.82 22.55
C LEU A 105 13.31 17.20 24.04
N GLU A 106 12.56 18.25 24.38
CA GLU A 106 12.33 18.68 25.76
C GLU A 106 11.60 17.60 26.57
N GLU A 107 10.60 16.94 25.99
CA GLU A 107 9.87 15.83 26.60
C GLU A 107 10.79 14.64 26.90
N THR A 108 11.81 14.44 26.07
CA THR A 108 12.82 13.39 26.29
C THR A 108 13.73 13.75 27.47
N GLU A 109 14.11 15.01 27.62
CA GLU A 109 14.88 15.48 28.77
C GLU A 109 14.06 15.38 30.08
N GLN A 110 12.77 15.71 30.02
CA GLN A 110 11.86 15.52 31.16
C GLN A 110 11.74 14.04 31.55
N LEU A 111 11.67 13.15 30.56
CA LEU A 111 11.64 11.70 30.79
C LEU A 111 12.92 11.23 31.49
N GLU A 112 14.09 11.63 31.00
CA GLU A 112 15.38 11.29 31.60
C GLU A 112 15.50 11.79 33.05
N ALA A 113 15.14 13.05 33.30
CA ALA A 113 15.16 13.64 34.64
C ALA A 113 14.23 12.89 35.61
N ALA A 114 13.02 12.54 35.18
CA ALA A 114 12.08 11.78 35.99
C ALA A 114 12.57 10.35 36.27
N ALA A 115 13.16 9.70 35.27
CA ALA A 115 13.73 8.35 35.42
C ALA A 115 14.93 8.36 36.36
N GLN A 116 15.76 9.40 36.36
CA GLN A 116 16.91 9.53 37.25
C GLN A 116 16.51 9.63 38.72
N THR A 117 15.41 10.32 39.02
CA THR A 117 14.92 10.55 40.40
C THR A 117 13.92 9.49 40.87
N GLY A 118 13.52 8.56 40.01
CA GLY A 118 12.51 7.54 40.32
C GLY A 118 11.09 8.10 40.46
N ASP A 119 10.81 9.26 39.84
CA ASP A 119 9.46 9.81 39.79
C ASP A 119 8.64 9.08 38.70
N PHE A 120 8.17 7.88 39.02
CA PHE A 120 7.42 7.04 38.09
C PHE A 120 6.13 7.69 37.58
N LYS A 121 5.52 8.60 38.34
CA LYS A 121 4.34 9.37 37.88
C LYS A 121 4.73 10.34 36.77
N ARG A 122 5.85 11.05 36.92
CA ARG A 122 6.36 11.92 35.86
C ARG A 122 6.86 11.13 34.65
N VAL A 123 7.48 9.97 34.86
CA VAL A 123 7.85 9.05 33.76
C VAL A 123 6.62 8.69 32.93
N ALA A 124 5.55 8.19 33.56
CA ALA A 124 4.31 7.84 32.85
C ALA A 124 3.71 9.04 32.09
N SER A 125 3.75 10.24 32.69
CA SER A 125 3.28 11.47 32.02
C SER A 125 4.10 11.83 30.79
N ALA A 126 5.43 11.74 30.88
CA ALA A 126 6.35 12.01 29.77
C ALA A 126 6.21 10.96 28.65
N VAL A 127 6.12 9.68 29.00
CA VAL A 127 5.82 8.60 28.04
C VAL A 127 4.53 8.89 27.29
N SER A 128 3.46 9.29 27.99
CA SER A 128 2.18 9.62 27.37
C SER A 128 2.28 10.78 26.37
N ARG A 129 3.09 11.81 26.68
CA ARG A 129 3.38 12.94 25.77
C ARG A 129 4.15 12.48 24.54
N LEU A 130 5.25 11.75 24.71
CA LEU A 130 6.06 11.22 23.62
C LEU A 130 5.24 10.29 22.71
N GLN A 131 4.39 9.43 23.28
CA GLN A 131 3.48 8.60 22.49
C GLN A 131 2.50 9.42 21.64
N ARG A 132 2.06 10.60 22.09
CA ARG A 132 1.24 11.52 21.27
C ARG A 132 2.05 12.09 20.12
N ASN A 133 3.26 12.57 20.38
CA ASN A 133 4.16 13.05 19.33
C ASN A 133 4.44 11.97 18.27
N CYS A 134 4.81 10.76 18.69
CA CYS A 134 5.00 9.60 17.80
C CYS A 134 3.76 9.34 16.93
N ARG A 135 2.55 9.47 17.48
CA ARG A 135 1.30 9.29 16.73
C ARG A 135 1.04 10.41 15.73
N ASN A 136 1.43 11.64 16.02
CA ASN A 136 1.27 12.79 15.12
C ASN A 136 2.19 12.63 13.90
N CYS A 137 3.49 12.45 14.12
CA CYS A 137 4.46 12.17 13.06
C CYS A 137 4.05 10.94 12.24
N HIS A 138 3.60 9.85 12.88
CA HIS A 138 3.11 8.68 12.15
C HIS A 138 1.81 8.91 11.36
N ARG A 139 0.95 9.83 11.79
CA ARG A 139 -0.28 10.15 11.06
C ARG A 139 0.04 10.89 9.77
N GLU A 140 1.02 11.77 9.81
CA GLU A 140 1.40 12.63 8.71
C GLU A 140 2.30 11.91 7.71
N TYR A 141 3.37 11.26 8.17
CA TYR A 141 4.45 10.83 7.28
C TYR A 141 4.51 9.34 7.01
N ARG A 142 3.97 8.48 7.89
CA ARG A 142 4.20 7.02 7.83
C ARG A 142 3.65 6.39 6.55
N ALA A 143 2.45 6.78 6.13
CA ALA A 143 1.80 6.21 4.95
C ALA A 143 2.56 6.59 3.66
N LEU A 144 2.90 7.86 3.51
CA LEU A 144 3.69 8.37 2.39
C LEU A 144 5.08 7.74 2.36
N THR A 145 5.74 7.64 3.52
CA THR A 145 7.06 7.01 3.63
C THR A 145 7.02 5.54 3.21
N ALA A 146 6.01 4.80 3.64
CA ALA A 146 5.82 3.43 3.21
C ALA A 146 5.54 3.33 1.70
N LEU A 147 4.72 4.22 1.17
CA LEU A 147 4.41 4.25 -0.26
C LEU A 147 5.64 4.57 -1.12
N ARG A 148 6.45 5.55 -0.75
CA ARG A 148 7.64 5.95 -1.52
C ARG A 148 8.72 4.87 -1.53
N TYR A 149 9.03 4.32 -0.35
CA TYR A 149 10.24 3.50 -0.16
C TYR A 149 9.97 2.00 0.02
N ARG A 150 8.70 1.56 0.07
CA ARG A 150 8.34 0.15 0.29
C ARG A 150 7.31 -0.39 -0.70
N SER A 151 6.79 0.43 -1.60
CA SER A 151 5.98 -0.03 -2.73
C SER A 151 6.87 -0.49 -3.90
N PRO A 152 6.37 -1.39 -4.75
CA PRO A 152 7.13 -1.86 -5.89
C PRO A 152 7.32 -0.74 -6.92
N ASP A 153 8.52 -0.72 -7.49
CA ASP A 153 8.91 0.09 -8.62
C ASP A 153 9.27 -0.86 -9.78
N PHE A 154 8.43 -0.86 -10.81
CA PHE A 154 8.56 -1.74 -11.97
C PHE A 154 9.41 -1.13 -13.09
N SER A 155 9.82 0.14 -12.99
CA SER A 155 10.51 0.88 -14.06
C SER A 155 11.85 0.27 -14.49
N LYS A 156 12.46 -0.56 -13.63
CA LYS A 156 13.74 -1.23 -13.87
C LYS A 156 13.60 -2.74 -14.06
N ILE A 157 12.37 -3.24 -14.18
CA ILE A 157 12.11 -4.66 -14.38
C ILE A 157 11.92 -4.92 -15.88
N GLU A 158 12.71 -5.85 -16.39
CA GLU A 158 12.60 -6.35 -17.76
C GLU A 158 12.07 -7.79 -17.71
N ILE A 159 11.26 -8.16 -18.70
CA ILE A 159 10.72 -9.51 -18.86
C ILE A 159 10.97 -9.96 -20.29
N ASP A 160 11.55 -11.14 -20.45
CA ASP A 160 11.80 -11.69 -21.78
C ASP A 160 10.49 -11.95 -22.54
N ASP A 161 10.49 -11.65 -23.84
CA ASP A 161 9.41 -11.98 -24.76
C ASP A 161 9.44 -13.46 -25.19
N ASP A 162 8.57 -13.84 -26.13
CA ASP A 162 8.53 -15.22 -26.66
C ASP A 162 9.81 -15.62 -27.44
N LEU A 163 10.65 -14.66 -27.81
CA LEU A 163 11.92 -14.83 -28.54
C LEU A 163 13.15 -14.68 -27.62
N GLY A 164 12.95 -14.47 -26.32
CA GLY A 164 14.03 -14.23 -25.37
C GLY A 164 14.65 -12.83 -25.48
N GLN A 165 13.93 -11.86 -26.04
CA GLN A 165 14.36 -10.46 -26.03
C GLN A 165 13.78 -9.74 -24.82
N PRO A 166 14.57 -8.95 -24.08
CA PRO A 166 14.08 -8.21 -22.93
C PRO A 166 13.06 -7.16 -23.39
N GLN A 167 11.95 -7.07 -22.67
CA GLN A 167 10.92 -6.05 -22.86
C GLN A 167 10.66 -5.31 -21.54
N GLU A 168 10.25 -4.06 -21.61
CA GLU A 168 9.86 -3.32 -20.41
C GLU A 168 8.65 -3.98 -19.73
N TYR A 169 8.59 -3.93 -18.40
CA TYR A 169 7.48 -4.52 -17.64
C TYR A 169 6.10 -4.00 -18.12
N GLY A 170 6.01 -2.71 -18.46
CA GLY A 170 4.78 -2.08 -18.98
C GLY A 170 4.31 -2.72 -20.29
N ASP A 171 5.22 -2.89 -21.24
CA ASP A 171 4.95 -3.52 -22.54
C ASP A 171 4.51 -4.98 -22.39
N HIS A 172 5.12 -5.70 -21.45
CA HIS A 172 4.71 -7.07 -21.11
C HIS A 172 3.28 -7.10 -20.57
N MET A 173 2.92 -6.18 -19.65
CA MET A 173 1.56 -6.08 -19.11
C MET A 173 0.53 -5.73 -20.19
N GLU A 174 0.89 -4.85 -21.14
CA GLU A 174 0.03 -4.55 -22.27
C GLU A 174 -0.21 -5.79 -23.13
N THR A 175 0.85 -6.52 -23.46
CA THR A 175 0.77 -7.73 -24.28
C THR A 175 -0.06 -8.84 -23.59
N LEU A 176 0.06 -9.00 -22.27
CA LEU A 176 -0.79 -9.87 -21.47
C LEU A 176 -2.27 -9.49 -21.58
N SER A 177 -2.58 -8.19 -21.42
CA SER A 177 -3.95 -7.67 -21.54
C SER A 177 -4.54 -7.92 -22.94
N GLN A 178 -3.75 -7.67 -23.99
CA GLN A 178 -4.15 -7.98 -25.36
C GLN A 178 -4.41 -9.47 -25.55
N THR A 179 -3.61 -10.36 -24.95
CA THR A 179 -3.77 -11.81 -25.05
C THR A 179 -5.07 -12.29 -24.37
N VAL A 180 -5.38 -11.78 -23.19
CA VAL A 180 -6.67 -12.03 -22.50
C VAL A 180 -7.85 -11.60 -23.39
N ASN A 181 -7.76 -10.41 -24.00
CA ASN A 181 -8.79 -9.92 -24.92
C ASN A 181 -8.90 -10.81 -26.18
N ARG A 182 -7.79 -11.28 -26.75
CA ARG A 182 -7.80 -12.22 -27.88
C ARG A 182 -8.54 -13.51 -27.54
N ILE A 183 -8.34 -14.08 -26.34
CA ILE A 183 -9.09 -15.25 -25.89
C ILE A 183 -10.60 -14.94 -25.90
N LYS A 184 -10.99 -13.82 -25.30
CA LYS A 184 -12.41 -13.43 -25.22
C LYS A 184 -13.04 -13.23 -26.59
N ILE A 185 -12.40 -12.44 -27.46
CA ILE A 185 -12.87 -12.13 -28.80
C ILE A 185 -13.01 -13.42 -29.62
N ALA A 186 -11.95 -14.22 -29.69
CA ALA A 186 -11.95 -15.46 -30.45
C ALA A 186 -13.00 -16.46 -29.94
N SER A 187 -13.21 -16.54 -28.62
CA SER A 187 -14.23 -17.42 -28.04
C SER A 187 -15.66 -16.99 -28.39
N VAL A 188 -15.93 -15.67 -28.42
CA VAL A 188 -17.24 -15.13 -28.81
C VAL A 188 -17.51 -15.34 -30.30
N ASP A 189 -16.48 -15.23 -31.13
CA ASP A 189 -16.56 -15.41 -32.58
C ASP A 189 -16.48 -16.88 -33.02
N ASN A 190 -16.51 -17.83 -32.08
CA ASN A 190 -16.37 -19.28 -32.31
C ASN A 190 -15.05 -19.65 -33.04
N ARG A 191 -14.02 -18.83 -32.92
CA ARG A 191 -12.65 -19.07 -33.43
C ARG A 191 -11.85 -19.89 -32.42
N TRP A 192 -12.31 -21.11 -32.12
CA TRP A 192 -11.80 -21.93 -31.00
C TRP A 192 -10.28 -22.19 -31.04
N SER A 193 -9.73 -22.51 -32.22
CA SER A 193 -8.29 -22.73 -32.38
C SER A 193 -7.46 -21.49 -32.07
N HIS A 194 -7.96 -20.30 -32.42
CA HIS A 194 -7.30 -19.03 -32.08
C HIS A 194 -7.37 -18.75 -30.58
N ALA A 195 -8.51 -19.05 -29.93
CA ALA A 195 -8.67 -18.90 -28.50
C ALA A 195 -7.72 -19.83 -27.72
N GLN A 196 -7.62 -21.11 -28.11
CA GLN A 196 -6.70 -22.07 -27.51
C GLN A 196 -5.25 -21.62 -27.67
N LYS A 197 -4.84 -21.20 -28.87
CA LYS A 197 -3.48 -20.67 -29.09
C LYS A 197 -3.19 -19.48 -28.17
N ALA A 198 -4.17 -18.58 -27.98
CA ALA A 198 -4.02 -17.45 -27.08
C ALA A 198 -3.95 -17.86 -25.60
N VAL A 199 -4.64 -18.93 -25.16
CA VAL A 199 -4.46 -19.50 -23.81
C VAL A 199 -3.04 -20.05 -23.61
N GLN A 200 -2.50 -20.75 -24.60
CA GLN A 200 -1.12 -21.25 -24.51
C GLN A 200 -0.11 -20.10 -24.47
N GLN A 201 -0.34 -19.04 -25.25
CA GLN A 201 0.46 -17.82 -25.19
C GLN A 201 0.36 -17.15 -23.81
N LEU A 202 -0.84 -17.04 -23.24
CA LEU A 202 -1.06 -16.48 -21.91
C LEU A 202 -0.28 -17.25 -20.83
N ARG A 203 -0.25 -18.59 -20.90
CA ARG A 203 0.54 -19.42 -19.98
C ARG A 203 2.03 -19.09 -20.05
N GLY A 204 2.58 -18.99 -21.27
CA GLY A 204 3.99 -18.63 -21.47
C GLY A 204 4.31 -17.25 -20.91
N GLN A 205 3.46 -16.26 -21.18
CA GLN A 205 3.62 -14.91 -20.65
C GLN A 205 3.57 -14.88 -19.12
N LEU A 206 2.58 -15.54 -18.51
CA LEU A 206 2.47 -15.64 -17.06
C LEU A 206 3.67 -16.36 -16.42
N HIS A 207 4.22 -17.36 -17.10
CA HIS A 207 5.42 -18.06 -16.64
C HIS A 207 6.64 -17.14 -16.60
N ARG A 208 6.90 -16.38 -17.67
CA ARG A 208 8.01 -15.41 -17.71
C ARG A 208 7.80 -14.26 -16.73
N LEU A 209 6.56 -13.77 -16.60
CA LEU A 209 6.21 -12.81 -15.55
C LEU A 209 6.53 -13.35 -14.15
N ALA A 210 6.35 -14.65 -13.91
CA ALA A 210 6.64 -15.27 -12.62
C ALA A 210 8.13 -15.19 -12.23
N GLU A 211 9.04 -15.17 -13.22
CA GLU A 211 10.49 -15.05 -12.99
C GLU A 211 10.86 -13.66 -12.45
N SER A 212 10.11 -12.62 -12.84
CA SER A 212 10.32 -11.26 -12.33
C SER A 212 10.00 -11.11 -10.84
N CYS A 213 9.29 -12.07 -10.22
CA CYS A 213 8.94 -12.02 -8.80
C CYS A 213 10.17 -11.99 -7.88
N ASP A 214 11.27 -12.63 -8.29
CA ASP A 214 12.50 -12.76 -7.48
C ASP A 214 13.31 -11.45 -7.37
N SER A 215 12.99 -10.47 -8.21
CA SER A 215 13.50 -9.10 -8.11
C SER A 215 13.13 -8.46 -6.77
N CYS A 216 11.93 -8.76 -6.26
CA CYS A 216 11.38 -8.19 -5.03
C CYS A 216 11.22 -9.22 -3.90
N HIS A 217 10.86 -10.45 -4.22
CA HIS A 217 10.61 -11.52 -3.25
C HIS A 217 11.81 -12.46 -3.14
N LYS A 218 12.01 -13.03 -1.95
CA LYS A 218 13.11 -14.00 -1.68
C LYS A 218 12.62 -15.40 -1.39
N ASP A 219 11.31 -15.58 -1.37
CA ASP A 219 10.65 -16.84 -1.13
C ASP A 219 9.56 -17.06 -2.19
N GLU A 220 9.16 -18.32 -2.38
CA GLU A 220 8.22 -18.68 -3.44
C GLU A 220 6.75 -18.40 -3.11
N LEU A 221 6.40 -18.09 -1.86
CA LEU A 221 5.01 -18.03 -1.43
C LEU A 221 4.17 -16.97 -2.18
N PRO A 222 4.69 -15.75 -2.46
CA PRO A 222 3.98 -14.77 -3.28
C PRO A 222 3.67 -15.30 -4.69
N ARG A 223 4.66 -15.94 -5.31
CA ARG A 223 4.53 -16.55 -6.65
C ARG A 223 3.47 -17.66 -6.62
N GLN A 224 3.56 -18.59 -5.68
CA GLN A 224 2.60 -19.70 -5.55
C GLN A 224 1.18 -19.21 -5.23
N ARG A 225 1.03 -18.14 -4.44
CA ARG A 225 -0.29 -17.58 -4.10
C ARG A 225 -1.02 -17.02 -5.33
N ILE A 226 -0.30 -16.51 -6.32
CA ILE A 226 -0.90 -15.87 -7.50
C ILE A 226 -0.84 -16.76 -8.75
N LEU A 227 0.23 -17.54 -8.92
CA LEU A 227 0.51 -18.34 -10.11
C LEU A 227 0.66 -19.85 -9.80
N GLY A 228 0.24 -20.29 -8.60
CA GLY A 228 0.24 -21.71 -8.21
C GLY A 228 -0.99 -22.48 -8.68
N ASP A 229 -1.27 -23.60 -8.01
CA ASP A 229 -2.22 -24.63 -8.43
C ASP A 229 -3.60 -24.11 -8.82
N ALA A 230 -4.14 -23.14 -8.07
CA ALA A 230 -5.44 -22.56 -8.39
C ALA A 230 -5.46 -21.91 -9.77
N SER A 231 -4.40 -21.15 -10.10
CA SER A 231 -4.27 -20.46 -11.37
C SER A 231 -4.01 -21.43 -12.51
N VAL A 232 -3.17 -22.44 -12.28
CA VAL A 232 -2.92 -23.52 -13.25
C VAL A 232 -4.22 -24.25 -13.57
N LYS A 233 -4.95 -24.69 -12.54
CA LYS A 233 -6.23 -25.38 -12.69
C LYS A 233 -7.26 -24.54 -13.43
N THR A 234 -7.40 -23.26 -13.10
CA THR A 234 -8.35 -22.38 -13.80
C THR A 234 -8.00 -22.21 -15.28
N LEU A 235 -6.72 -22.13 -15.62
CA LEU A 235 -6.28 -22.10 -17.02
C LEU A 235 -6.50 -23.44 -17.73
N ASP A 236 -6.35 -24.58 -17.02
CA ASP A 236 -6.61 -25.92 -17.57
C ASP A 236 -8.09 -26.09 -17.90
N GLU A 237 -8.97 -25.70 -16.98
CA GLU A 237 -10.42 -25.74 -17.17
C GLU A 237 -10.89 -24.75 -18.26
N LEU A 238 -10.20 -23.62 -18.44
CA LEU A 238 -10.44 -22.71 -19.57
C LEU A 238 -10.08 -23.38 -20.90
N ASP A 239 -8.89 -23.99 -21.00
CA ASP A 239 -8.43 -24.67 -22.21
C ASP A 239 -9.33 -25.86 -22.57
N GLU A 240 -9.78 -26.62 -21.56
CA GLU A 240 -10.76 -27.70 -21.73
C GLU A 240 -12.09 -27.17 -22.26
N ALA A 241 -12.63 -26.10 -21.68
CA ALA A 241 -13.89 -25.51 -22.14
C ALA A 241 -13.81 -24.98 -23.58
N LEU A 242 -12.65 -24.46 -24.00
CA LEU A 242 -12.41 -24.06 -25.39
C LEU A 242 -12.34 -25.27 -26.32
N THR A 243 -11.70 -26.35 -25.88
CA THR A 243 -11.59 -27.62 -26.61
C THR A 243 -12.95 -28.26 -26.83
N GLN A 244 -13.81 -28.23 -25.81
CA GLN A 244 -15.18 -28.73 -25.88
C GLN A 244 -16.15 -27.73 -26.53
N GLN A 245 -15.65 -26.58 -27.01
CA GLN A 245 -16.43 -25.52 -27.68
C GLN A 245 -17.63 -25.03 -26.84
N GLN A 246 -17.40 -24.83 -25.54
CA GLN A 246 -18.43 -24.41 -24.57
C GLN A 246 -18.32 -22.91 -24.27
N PRO A 247 -18.96 -22.01 -25.05
CA PRO A 247 -18.78 -20.56 -24.93
C PRO A 247 -19.08 -20.02 -23.53
N LYS A 248 -20.15 -20.52 -22.88
CA LYS A 248 -20.54 -20.10 -21.53
C LYS A 248 -19.50 -20.52 -20.48
N MET A 249 -18.96 -21.72 -20.60
CA MET A 249 -17.95 -22.22 -19.68
C MET A 249 -16.60 -21.53 -19.89
N ALA A 250 -16.17 -21.35 -21.14
CA ALA A 250 -14.97 -20.60 -21.47
C ALA A 250 -15.04 -19.15 -20.93
N GLY A 251 -16.17 -18.47 -21.12
CA GLY A 251 -16.39 -17.13 -20.57
C GLY A 251 -16.32 -17.08 -19.04
N ARG A 252 -16.93 -18.07 -18.37
CA ARG A 252 -16.87 -18.18 -16.90
C ARG A 252 -15.44 -18.41 -16.40
N LYS A 253 -14.70 -19.34 -17.03
CA LYS A 253 -13.33 -19.68 -16.62
C LYS A 253 -12.33 -18.58 -16.93
N LEU A 254 -12.52 -17.84 -18.02
CA LEU A 254 -11.75 -16.63 -18.28
C LEU A 254 -11.99 -15.56 -17.21
N GLY A 255 -13.24 -15.35 -16.79
CA GLY A 255 -13.56 -14.43 -15.69
C GLY A 255 -12.98 -14.89 -14.35
N GLU A 256 -13.00 -16.19 -14.08
CA GLU A 256 -12.35 -16.78 -12.90
C GLU A 256 -10.83 -16.56 -12.93
N ALA A 257 -10.18 -16.77 -14.08
CA ALA A 257 -8.76 -16.50 -14.29
C ALA A 257 -8.41 -15.04 -13.97
N ALA A 258 -9.24 -14.09 -14.42
CA ALA A 258 -9.06 -12.67 -14.13
C ALA A 258 -9.08 -12.37 -12.61
N VAL A 259 -9.89 -13.09 -11.83
CA VAL A 259 -9.97 -12.90 -10.38
C VAL A 259 -8.79 -13.58 -9.66
N VAL A 260 -8.49 -14.84 -10.00
CA VAL A 260 -7.47 -15.61 -9.27
C VAL A 260 -6.04 -15.22 -9.64
N ILE A 261 -5.83 -14.63 -10.82
CA ILE A 261 -4.52 -14.16 -11.30
C ILE A 261 -4.45 -12.64 -11.24
N CYS A 262 -5.20 -11.96 -12.10
CA CYS A 262 -5.01 -10.52 -12.37
C CYS A 262 -5.39 -9.66 -11.15
N ALA A 263 -6.56 -9.90 -10.55
CA ALA A 263 -7.02 -9.10 -9.40
C ALA A 263 -6.11 -9.28 -8.17
N ARG A 264 -5.53 -10.48 -7.96
CA ARG A 264 -4.57 -10.72 -6.87
C ARG A 264 -3.28 -9.92 -7.07
N CYS A 265 -2.69 -9.99 -8.26
CA CYS A 265 -1.51 -9.18 -8.60
C CYS A 265 -1.82 -7.69 -8.47
N HIS A 266 -2.90 -7.20 -9.09
CA HIS A 266 -3.20 -5.78 -9.15
C HIS A 266 -3.52 -5.19 -7.77
N GLY A 267 -4.26 -5.94 -6.93
CA GLY A 267 -4.63 -5.48 -5.59
C GLY A 267 -3.45 -5.30 -4.64
N VAL A 268 -2.32 -5.98 -4.92
CA VAL A 268 -1.10 -5.89 -4.09
C VAL A 268 -0.05 -5.00 -4.75
N HIS A 269 0.16 -5.13 -6.06
CA HIS A 269 1.28 -4.51 -6.76
C HIS A 269 0.88 -3.25 -7.50
N ARG A 270 -0.09 -3.36 -8.42
CA ARG A 270 -0.46 -2.26 -9.31
C ARG A 270 -1.01 -1.06 -8.54
N SER A 271 -1.96 -1.27 -7.64
CA SER A 271 -2.54 -0.16 -6.87
C SER A 271 -1.47 0.62 -6.10
N LEU A 272 -0.49 -0.07 -5.51
CA LEU A 272 0.60 0.57 -4.77
C LEU A 272 1.60 1.27 -5.69
N SER A 273 1.94 0.67 -6.83
CA SER A 273 2.88 1.25 -7.79
C SER A 273 2.28 2.47 -8.52
N ASP A 274 1.03 2.38 -8.96
CA ASP A 274 0.29 3.47 -9.60
C ASP A 274 0.15 4.65 -8.61
N THR A 275 -0.21 4.38 -7.35
CA THR A 275 -0.32 5.43 -6.32
C THR A 275 1.04 6.05 -5.99
N ARG A 276 2.11 5.23 -5.95
CA ARG A 276 3.47 5.73 -5.74
C ARG A 276 3.88 6.67 -6.88
N SER A 277 3.68 6.23 -8.12
CA SER A 277 4.04 7.02 -9.30
C SER A 277 3.28 8.34 -9.31
N PHE A 278 1.95 8.30 -9.16
CA PHE A 278 1.11 9.50 -9.14
C PHE A 278 1.53 10.57 -8.10
N LEU A 279 2.09 10.16 -6.95
CA LEU A 279 2.46 11.08 -5.89
C LEU A 279 3.93 11.54 -5.93
N PHE A 280 4.80 10.83 -6.64
CA PHE A 280 6.25 11.02 -6.49
C PHE A 280 7.06 11.03 -7.79
N ASP A 281 6.47 10.66 -8.93
CA ASP A 281 7.12 10.57 -10.24
C ASP A 281 6.33 11.38 -11.29
#